data_AF-A0A2N1JBF1-F1
#
_entry.id   AF-A0A2N1JBF1-F1
#
_cell.length_a   1.000
_cell.length_b   1.000
_cell.length_c   1.000
_cell.angle_alpha   90.00
_cell.angle_beta   90.00
_cell.angle_gamma   90.00
#
_symmetry.space_group_name_H-M   'P 1'
#
loop_
_entity.id
_entity.type
_entity.pdbx_description
1 polymer ?
#
loop_
_entity_poly.entity_id
_entity_poly.type
_entity_poly.pdbx_seq_one_letter_code
_entity_poly.pdbx_strand_id
1 'polypeptide(L)'
;MQALETTLAAFQEHTTQLFNALNAQASLVVHDAQARDTSVAEHLAALEKLDASLGPTLAMAATHQANQARLNPLLQEVKQRDAQQRDAIAEIASMRGELQSLLQMGEAERDEMQRAEQNPLLYKDVLHYAQRLSKYTAAPPGYRLEVQNEGVQSNGPAVRLAADYNQQAARAAGYYDPAISSMAQDLPYPSDRLMRQGILYADAAADGVQPEPGQGSAPTHDTTEASTAHEPVPEALDAFAMDDDDAFDLDLNP
;
A
#
# COMPACT_ATOMS: atom_id res chain seq x y z
N MET A 1 13.46 39.57 -16.49
CA MET A 1 14.73 39.65 -15.76
C MET A 1 15.91 39.84 -16.72
N GLN A 2 16.10 38.97 -17.71
CA GLN A 2 17.14 39.10 -18.73
C GLN A 2 17.17 40.48 -19.43
N ALA A 3 16.00 41.05 -19.77
CA ALA A 3 15.92 42.38 -20.38
C ALA A 3 16.47 43.52 -19.50
N LEU A 4 16.39 43.40 -18.17
CA LEU A 4 16.88 44.43 -17.23
C LEU A 4 18.38 44.30 -17.00
N GLU A 5 18.89 43.07 -16.99
CA GLU A 5 20.33 42.79 -16.95
C GLU A 5 21.01 43.30 -18.22
N THR A 6 20.37 43.13 -19.40
CA THR A 6 20.90 43.65 -20.66
C THR A 6 20.91 45.17 -20.72
N THR A 7 19.89 45.86 -20.17
CA THR A 7 19.89 47.33 -20.15
C THR A 7 20.92 47.90 -19.18
N LEU A 8 21.11 47.25 -18.02
CA LEU A 8 22.19 47.61 -17.08
C LEU A 8 23.58 47.37 -17.67
N ALA A 9 23.79 46.25 -18.35
CA ALA A 9 25.06 45.96 -19.03
C ALA A 9 25.34 46.99 -20.14
N ALA A 10 24.34 47.34 -20.95
CA ALA A 10 24.47 48.37 -21.98
C ALA A 10 24.73 49.77 -21.37
N PHE A 11 24.12 50.09 -20.23
CA PHE A 11 24.38 51.33 -19.50
C PHE A 11 25.83 51.39 -18.99
N GLN A 12 26.34 50.29 -18.43
CA GLN A 12 27.73 50.15 -18.02
C GLN A 12 28.70 50.28 -19.21
N GLU A 13 28.38 49.65 -20.34
CA GLU A 13 29.20 49.72 -21.54
C GLU A 13 29.27 51.16 -22.09
N HIS A 14 28.14 51.84 -22.24
CA HIS A 14 28.13 53.21 -22.75
C HIS A 14 28.75 54.22 -21.77
N THR A 15 28.62 54.03 -20.45
CA THR A 15 29.30 54.90 -19.47
C THR A 15 30.82 54.70 -19.48
N THR A 16 31.31 53.46 -19.60
CA THR A 16 32.75 53.19 -19.72
C THR A 16 33.33 53.72 -21.04
N GLN A 17 32.61 53.55 -22.15
CA GLN A 17 32.98 54.11 -23.46
C GLN A 17 33.01 55.65 -23.45
N LEU A 18 32.01 56.28 -22.83
CA LEU A 18 31.96 57.74 -22.67
C LEU A 18 33.13 58.26 -21.83
N PHE A 19 33.47 57.58 -20.73
CA PHE A 19 34.60 57.97 -19.89
C PHE A 19 35.93 57.83 -20.65
N ASN A 20 36.09 56.77 -21.45
CA ASN A 20 37.25 56.58 -22.32
C ASN A 20 37.34 57.66 -23.41
N ALA A 21 36.20 58.03 -24.03
CA ALA A 21 36.14 59.09 -25.04
C ALA A 21 36.50 60.47 -24.46
N LEU A 22 35.98 60.82 -23.27
CA LEU A 22 36.33 62.06 -22.56
C LEU A 22 37.81 62.10 -22.16
N ASN A 23 38.35 60.98 -21.67
CA ASN A 23 39.77 60.91 -21.31
C ASN A 23 40.69 61.04 -22.54
N ALA A 24 40.29 60.47 -23.68
CA ALA A 24 40.97 60.66 -24.96
C ALA A 24 40.86 62.10 -25.50
N GLN A 25 39.81 62.84 -25.13
CA GLN A 25 39.62 64.24 -25.50
C GLN A 25 40.46 65.19 -24.63
N ALA A 26 40.67 64.86 -23.35
CA ALA A 26 41.56 65.56 -22.43
C ALA A 26 43.05 65.39 -22.78
N SER A 27 43.41 64.27 -23.41
CA SER A 27 44.73 64.05 -24.02
C SER A 27 44.84 64.83 -25.34
N LEU A 28 45.58 65.94 -25.31
CA LEU A 28 45.69 66.97 -26.35
C LEU A 28 46.43 66.51 -27.63
N VAL A 29 46.00 65.40 -28.26
CA VAL A 29 46.56 64.86 -29.52
C VAL A 29 45.67 65.28 -30.70
N VAL A 30 46.25 66.07 -31.60
CA VAL A 30 45.68 67.03 -32.58
C VAL A 30 44.95 66.41 -33.80
N HIS A 31 44.38 65.21 -33.72
CA HIS A 31 43.69 64.61 -34.89
C HIS A 31 42.19 64.40 -34.66
N ASP A 32 41.40 65.14 -35.43
CA ASP A 32 39.93 65.14 -35.56
C ASP A 32 39.10 65.46 -34.31
N ALA A 33 38.89 66.77 -34.08
CA ALA A 33 38.00 67.26 -33.01
C ALA A 33 36.51 66.95 -33.29
N GLN A 34 36.08 67.01 -34.56
CA GLN A 34 34.67 66.83 -34.93
C GLN A 34 34.16 65.39 -34.78
N ALA A 35 34.98 64.37 -35.10
CA ALA A 35 34.58 62.96 -34.96
C ALA A 35 34.48 62.51 -33.49
N ARG A 36 35.18 63.20 -32.58
CA ARG A 36 35.15 62.90 -31.14
C ARG A 36 33.89 63.47 -30.48
N ASP A 37 33.52 64.70 -30.82
CA ASP A 37 32.29 65.34 -30.33
C ASP A 37 31.04 64.57 -30.76
N THR A 38 31.02 63.99 -31.96
CA THR A 38 29.91 63.12 -32.41
C THR A 38 29.83 61.82 -31.61
N SER A 39 30.95 61.17 -31.27
CA SER A 39 30.91 59.92 -30.48
C SER A 39 30.43 60.13 -29.03
N VAL A 40 30.83 61.25 -28.41
CA VAL A 40 30.36 61.60 -27.05
C VAL A 40 28.86 61.91 -27.08
N ALA A 41 28.39 62.64 -28.09
CA ALA A 41 26.97 62.92 -28.28
C ALA A 41 26.15 61.65 -28.53
N GLU A 42 26.67 60.70 -29.31
CA GLU A 42 26.03 59.39 -29.56
C GLU A 42 25.88 58.56 -28.27
N HIS A 43 26.95 58.48 -27.46
CA HIS A 43 26.88 57.76 -26.17
C HIS A 43 25.94 58.43 -25.16
N LEU A 44 25.88 59.76 -25.13
CA LEU A 44 24.92 60.50 -24.29
C LEU A 44 23.47 60.26 -24.73
N ALA A 45 23.20 60.30 -26.04
CA ALA A 45 21.86 60.01 -26.58
C ALA A 45 21.43 58.55 -26.32
N ALA A 46 22.38 57.60 -26.40
CA ALA A 46 22.13 56.21 -26.06
C ALA A 46 21.81 56.02 -24.57
N LEU A 47 22.52 56.72 -23.67
CA LEU A 47 22.25 56.69 -22.23
C LEU A 47 20.88 57.31 -21.89
N GLU A 48 20.52 58.43 -22.50
CA GLU A 48 19.19 59.05 -22.31
C GLU A 48 18.07 58.10 -22.76
N LYS A 49 18.26 57.42 -23.89
CA LYS A 49 17.29 56.42 -24.38
C LYS A 49 17.18 55.21 -23.45
N LEU A 50 18.30 54.73 -22.90
CA LEU A 50 18.32 53.65 -21.93
C LEU A 50 17.61 54.04 -20.63
N ASP A 51 17.89 55.24 -20.11
CA ASP A 51 17.25 55.78 -18.90
C ASP A 51 15.73 55.92 -19.08
N ALA A 52 15.30 56.45 -20.23
CA ALA A 52 13.89 56.52 -20.60
C ALA A 52 13.21 55.14 -20.69
N SER A 53 13.94 54.08 -21.01
CA SER A 53 13.43 52.70 -21.09
C SER A 53 13.42 51.96 -19.74
N LEU A 54 14.22 52.40 -18.78
CA LEU A 54 14.37 51.75 -17.48
C LEU A 54 13.19 52.03 -16.55
N GLY A 55 12.66 53.26 -16.56
CA GLY A 55 11.44 53.62 -15.83
C GLY A 55 10.22 52.72 -16.11
N PRO A 56 9.79 52.55 -17.38
CA PRO A 56 8.63 51.74 -17.70
C PRO A 56 8.85 50.24 -17.43
N THR A 57 10.07 49.73 -17.65
CA THR A 57 10.39 48.31 -17.36
C THR A 57 10.37 48.01 -15.86
N LEU A 58 10.86 48.92 -15.02
CA LEU A 58 10.73 48.80 -13.55
C LEU A 58 9.28 48.90 -13.09
N ALA A 59 8.49 49.83 -13.65
CA ALA A 59 7.07 49.93 -13.33
C ALA A 59 6.34 48.63 -13.70
N MET A 60 6.65 48.04 -14.85
CA MET A 60 6.10 46.75 -15.27
C MET A 60 6.55 45.60 -14.37
N ALA A 61 7.82 45.58 -13.94
CA ALA A 61 8.29 44.57 -12.98
C ALA A 61 7.55 44.67 -11.64
N ALA A 62 7.31 45.89 -11.15
CA ALA A 62 6.57 46.11 -9.92
C ALA A 62 5.10 45.67 -10.03
N THR A 63 4.44 45.91 -11.17
CA THR A 63 3.06 45.42 -11.39
C THR A 63 3.02 43.90 -11.49
N HIS A 64 3.97 43.26 -12.17
CA HIS A 64 4.08 41.80 -12.17
C HIS A 64 4.31 41.23 -10.78
N GLN A 65 5.18 41.85 -9.97
CA GLN A 65 5.41 41.41 -8.59
C GLN A 65 4.14 41.53 -7.73
N ALA A 66 3.40 42.63 -7.85
CA ALA A 66 2.13 42.80 -7.15
C ALA A 66 1.06 41.79 -7.60
N ASN A 67 1.01 41.49 -8.91
CA ASN A 67 0.11 40.46 -9.45
C ASN A 67 0.51 39.06 -8.98
N GLN A 68 1.80 38.74 -8.97
CA GLN A 68 2.29 37.45 -8.49
C GLN A 68 1.97 37.25 -7.01
N ALA A 69 2.11 38.29 -6.19
CA ALA A 69 1.73 38.25 -4.79
C ALA A 69 0.22 37.97 -4.60
N ARG A 70 -0.64 38.39 -5.54
CA ARG A 70 -2.08 38.09 -5.56
C ARG A 70 -2.38 36.69 -6.11
N LEU A 71 -1.62 36.22 -7.10
CA LEU A 71 -1.82 34.91 -7.71
C LEU A 71 -1.40 33.76 -6.80
N ASN A 72 -0.33 33.93 -6.03
CA ASN A 72 0.17 32.90 -5.13
C ASN A 72 -0.89 32.34 -4.14
N PRO A 73 -1.66 33.17 -3.39
CA PRO A 73 -2.70 32.65 -2.53
C PRO A 73 -3.86 32.01 -3.29
N LEU A 74 -4.25 32.55 -4.46
CA LEU A 74 -5.28 31.94 -5.31
C LEU A 74 -4.86 30.54 -5.79
N LEU A 75 -3.59 30.38 -6.18
CA LEU A 75 -3.05 29.08 -6.56
C LEU A 75 -3.05 28.09 -5.40
N GLN A 76 -2.74 28.55 -4.19
CA GLN A 76 -2.82 27.72 -2.98
C GLN A 76 -4.27 27.31 -2.69
N GLU A 77 -5.22 28.22 -2.87
CA GLU A 77 -6.65 27.96 -2.67
C GLU A 77 -7.19 26.93 -3.69
N VAL A 78 -6.78 27.04 -4.95
CA VAL A 78 -7.12 26.02 -5.98
C VAL A 78 -6.54 24.67 -5.61
N LYS A 79 -5.25 24.60 -5.24
CA LYS A 79 -4.61 23.34 -4.81
C LYS A 79 -5.30 22.73 -3.59
N GLN A 80 -5.74 23.55 -2.65
CA GLN A 80 -6.47 23.10 -1.47
C GLN A 80 -7.83 22.52 -1.85
N ARG A 81 -8.56 23.18 -2.76
CA ARG A 81 -9.85 22.66 -3.26
C ARG A 81 -9.69 21.37 -4.04
N ASP A 82 -8.67 21.26 -4.87
CA ASP A 82 -8.38 20.03 -5.63
C ASP A 82 -8.06 18.87 -4.69
N ALA A 83 -7.30 19.11 -3.61
CA ALA A 83 -7.04 18.11 -2.58
C ALA A 83 -8.34 17.67 -1.88
N GLN A 84 -9.18 18.62 -1.44
CA GLN A 84 -10.47 18.32 -0.81
C GLN A 84 -11.39 17.54 -1.75
N GLN A 85 -11.40 17.86 -3.04
CA GLN A 85 -12.19 17.12 -4.02
C GLN A 85 -11.70 15.68 -4.18
N ARG A 86 -10.38 15.46 -4.24
CA ARG A 86 -9.80 14.11 -4.32
C ARG A 86 -10.13 13.30 -3.08
N ASP A 87 -10.02 13.91 -1.90
CA ASP A 87 -10.34 13.26 -0.63
C ASP A 87 -11.82 12.85 -0.58
N ALA A 88 -12.73 13.74 -0.99
CA ALA A 88 -14.17 13.44 -1.06
C ALA A 88 -14.49 12.31 -2.06
N ILE A 89 -13.84 12.30 -3.22
CA ILE A 89 -14.00 11.21 -4.21
C ILE A 89 -13.50 9.88 -3.63
N ALA A 90 -12.37 9.89 -2.93
CA ALA A 90 -11.82 8.70 -2.28
C ALA A 90 -12.76 8.16 -1.18
N GLU A 91 -13.34 9.05 -0.38
CA GLU A 91 -14.33 8.68 0.65
C GLU A 91 -15.58 8.05 0.02
N ILE A 92 -16.13 8.65 -1.05
CA ILE A 92 -17.27 8.10 -1.78
C ILE A 92 -16.93 6.73 -2.39
N ALA A 93 -15.73 6.55 -2.92
CA ALA A 93 -15.29 5.27 -3.46
C ALA A 93 -15.19 4.19 -2.37
N SER A 94 -14.70 4.53 -1.18
CA SER A 94 -14.68 3.63 -0.01
C SER A 94 -16.09 3.23 0.40
N MET A 95 -16.99 4.20 0.62
CA MET A 95 -18.38 3.94 0.99
C MET A 95 -19.09 3.07 -0.05
N ARG A 96 -18.84 3.30 -1.35
CA ARG A 96 -19.38 2.45 -2.41
C ARG A 96 -18.88 1.01 -2.31
N GLY A 97 -17.59 0.83 -2.03
CA GLY A 97 -16.99 -0.50 -1.82
C GLY A 97 -17.60 -1.23 -0.62
N GLU A 98 -17.78 -0.53 0.50
CA GLU A 98 -18.43 -1.07 1.70
C GLU A 98 -19.88 -1.48 1.43
N LEU A 99 -20.66 -0.62 0.76
CA LEU A 99 -22.04 -0.94 0.39
C LEU A 99 -22.12 -2.13 -0.56
N GLN A 100 -21.20 -2.24 -1.52
CA GLN A 100 -21.14 -3.39 -2.43
C GLN A 100 -20.80 -4.69 -1.68
N SER A 101 -19.89 -4.63 -0.71
CA SER A 101 -19.59 -5.77 0.15
C SER A 101 -20.80 -6.20 0.98
N LEU A 102 -21.54 -5.23 1.55
CA LEU A 102 -22.77 -5.53 2.30
C LEU A 102 -23.85 -6.15 1.42
N LEU A 103 -23.99 -5.67 0.18
CA LEU A 103 -24.93 -6.26 -0.78
C LEU A 103 -24.54 -7.71 -1.12
N GLN A 104 -23.27 -7.98 -1.37
CA GLN A 104 -22.79 -9.35 -1.63
C GLN A 104 -23.03 -10.28 -0.44
N MET A 105 -22.78 -9.81 0.78
CA MET A 105 -23.09 -10.57 1.99
C MET A 105 -24.59 -10.84 2.13
N GLY A 106 -25.44 -9.84 1.87
CA GLY A 106 -26.89 -10.00 1.92
C GLY A 106 -27.44 -10.93 0.83
N GLU A 107 -26.84 -10.92 -0.38
CA GLU A 107 -27.17 -11.87 -1.45
C GLU A 107 -26.77 -13.30 -1.06
N ALA A 108 -25.57 -13.49 -0.51
CA ALA A 108 -25.12 -14.79 -0.02
C ALA A 108 -26.01 -15.32 1.11
N GLU A 109 -26.37 -14.48 2.08
CA GLU A 109 -27.27 -14.85 3.18
C GLU A 109 -28.66 -15.22 2.64
N ARG A 110 -29.19 -14.47 1.67
CA ARG A 110 -30.46 -14.77 1.01
C ARG A 110 -30.42 -16.13 0.31
N ASP A 111 -29.34 -16.44 -0.39
CA ASP A 111 -29.17 -17.72 -1.06
C ASP A 111 -29.09 -18.88 -0.06
N GLU A 112 -28.41 -18.68 1.07
CA GLU A 112 -28.37 -19.65 2.18
C GLU A 112 -29.74 -19.88 2.80
N MET A 113 -30.50 -18.81 3.05
CA MET A 113 -31.89 -18.91 3.53
C MET A 113 -32.75 -19.68 2.52
N GLN A 114 -32.66 -19.36 1.23
CA GLN A 114 -33.43 -20.05 0.20
C GLN A 114 -33.06 -21.53 0.11
N ARG A 115 -31.78 -21.89 0.25
CA ARG A 115 -31.33 -23.30 0.31
C ARG A 115 -31.87 -24.01 1.56
N ALA A 116 -31.89 -23.33 2.71
CA ALA A 116 -32.43 -23.86 3.95
C ALA A 116 -33.96 -24.05 3.89
N GLU A 117 -34.68 -23.14 3.21
CA GLU A 117 -36.12 -23.28 2.96
C GLU A 117 -36.44 -24.44 2.01
N GLN A 118 -35.60 -24.64 0.97
CA GLN A 118 -35.76 -25.76 0.04
C GLN A 118 -35.45 -27.11 0.70
N ASN A 119 -34.50 -27.15 1.65
CA ASN A 119 -34.09 -28.35 2.36
C ASN A 119 -34.29 -28.16 3.87
N PRO A 120 -35.54 -28.10 4.35
CA PRO A 120 -35.81 -27.87 5.75
C PRO A 120 -35.32 -29.06 6.58
N LEU A 121 -34.47 -28.78 7.57
CA LEU A 121 -34.03 -29.79 8.53
C LEU A 121 -35.22 -30.17 9.42
N LEU A 122 -35.59 -31.45 9.41
CA LEU A 122 -36.64 -31.94 10.31
C LEU A 122 -36.13 -31.91 11.75
N TYR A 123 -36.95 -31.39 12.65
CA TYR A 123 -36.65 -31.33 14.09
C TYR A 123 -36.21 -32.68 14.67
N LYS A 124 -36.81 -33.78 14.19
CA LYS A 124 -36.49 -35.14 14.63
C LYS A 124 -35.05 -35.52 14.31
N ASP A 125 -34.56 -35.17 13.13
CA ASP A 125 -33.20 -35.52 12.69
C ASP A 125 -32.16 -34.73 13.48
N VAL A 126 -32.42 -33.43 13.71
CA VAL A 126 -31.58 -32.59 14.57
C VAL A 126 -31.53 -33.13 16.00
N LEU A 127 -32.68 -33.50 16.57
CA LEU A 127 -32.75 -34.04 17.94
C LEU A 127 -32.04 -35.39 18.06
N HIS A 128 -32.25 -36.30 17.10
CA HIS A 128 -31.56 -37.59 17.07
C HIS A 128 -30.04 -37.43 16.93
N TYR A 129 -29.59 -36.53 16.05
CA TYR A 129 -28.18 -36.24 15.89
C TYR A 129 -27.59 -35.61 17.15
N ALA A 130 -28.27 -34.62 17.75
CA ALA A 130 -27.85 -34.00 19.00
C ALA A 130 -27.77 -35.01 20.16
N GLN A 131 -28.74 -35.93 20.28
CA GLN A 131 -28.70 -36.99 21.29
C GLN A 131 -27.53 -37.95 21.06
N ARG A 132 -27.20 -38.26 19.79
CA ARG A 132 -26.03 -39.07 19.45
C ARG A 132 -24.74 -38.34 19.79
N LEU A 133 -24.64 -37.07 19.42
CA LEU A 133 -23.47 -36.23 19.67
C LEU A 133 -23.23 -36.04 21.17
N SER A 134 -24.29 -35.80 21.96
CA SER A 134 -24.22 -35.62 23.40
C SER A 134 -23.54 -36.78 24.13
N LYS A 135 -23.66 -38.03 23.65
CA LYS A 135 -22.97 -39.16 24.27
C LYS A 135 -21.45 -39.08 24.15
N TYR A 136 -20.95 -38.43 23.10
CA TYR A 136 -19.52 -38.31 22.79
C TYR A 136 -18.94 -36.94 23.15
N THR A 137 -19.79 -35.92 23.30
CA THR A 137 -19.35 -34.55 23.66
C THR A 137 -19.70 -34.18 25.10
N ALA A 138 -20.53 -34.95 25.81
CA ALA A 138 -20.74 -34.73 27.23
C ALA A 138 -19.47 -35.13 28.00
N ALA A 139 -19.01 -34.24 28.86
CA ALA A 139 -17.94 -34.55 29.78
C ALA A 139 -18.36 -35.75 30.65
N PRO A 140 -17.49 -36.76 30.86
CA PRO A 140 -17.80 -37.92 31.68
C PRO A 140 -18.33 -37.50 33.07
N PRO A 141 -19.32 -38.21 33.63
CA PRO A 141 -19.87 -37.86 34.94
C PRO A 141 -18.76 -37.86 36.01
N GLY A 142 -18.44 -36.67 36.52
CA GLY A 142 -17.33 -36.43 37.46
C GLY A 142 -16.22 -35.50 36.93
N TYR A 143 -16.20 -35.21 35.63
CA TYR A 143 -15.22 -34.28 35.05
C TYR A 143 -15.64 -32.83 35.31
N ARG A 144 -15.00 -32.20 36.31
CA ARG A 144 -15.09 -30.75 36.54
C ARG A 144 -13.86 -30.11 35.90
N LEU A 145 -14.07 -29.30 34.87
CA LEU A 145 -13.06 -28.36 34.43
C LEU A 145 -12.92 -27.34 35.57
N GLU A 146 -11.77 -27.31 36.23
CA GLU A 146 -11.42 -26.14 37.05
C GLU A 146 -11.36 -24.96 36.09
N VAL A 147 -12.41 -24.13 36.11
CA VAL A 147 -12.40 -22.84 35.43
C VAL A 147 -11.40 -21.99 36.19
N GLN A 148 -10.15 -21.98 35.69
CA GLN A 148 -9.16 -20.99 36.09
C GLN A 148 -9.73 -19.62 35.72
N ASN A 149 -10.36 -18.97 36.70
CA ASN A 149 -10.67 -17.55 36.65
C ASN A 149 -9.35 -16.76 36.75
N GLU A 150 -8.49 -16.88 35.75
CA GLU A 150 -7.33 -16.02 35.56
C GLU A 150 -7.66 -15.07 34.41
N GLY A 151 -8.15 -13.86 34.75
CA GLY A 151 -8.39 -12.89 33.69
C GLY A 151 -9.09 -11.57 34.02
N VAL A 152 -9.35 -11.20 35.28
CA VAL A 152 -9.66 -9.80 35.62
C VAL A 152 -8.95 -9.44 36.93
N GLN A 153 -7.71 -8.93 36.83
CA GLN A 153 -7.20 -7.81 37.64
C GLN A 153 -5.76 -7.38 37.25
N SER A 154 -5.68 -6.14 36.75
CA SER A 154 -4.72 -5.06 37.04
C SER A 154 -3.20 -5.20 36.81
N ASN A 155 -2.68 -4.25 35.99
CA ASN A 155 -1.39 -3.54 36.05
C ASN A 155 -0.06 -4.33 35.91
N GLY A 156 0.75 -3.94 34.92
CA GLY A 156 2.08 -4.50 34.59
C GLY A 156 3.21 -4.19 35.62
N PRO A 157 4.52 -4.47 35.32
CA PRO A 157 5.16 -4.45 33.99
C PRO A 157 6.10 -5.64 33.63
N ALA A 158 6.33 -5.76 32.31
CA ALA A 158 7.38 -6.45 31.53
C ALA A 158 8.33 -7.47 32.19
N VAL A 159 8.27 -8.74 31.70
CA VAL A 159 9.41 -9.68 31.71
C VAL A 159 9.49 -10.46 30.37
N ARG A 160 10.43 -10.01 29.54
CA ARG A 160 11.35 -10.70 28.61
C ARG A 160 10.91 -11.98 27.86
N LEU A 161 11.02 -11.90 26.53
CA LEU A 161 11.15 -13.05 25.62
C LEU A 161 12.27 -13.99 26.07
N ALA A 162 11.93 -15.25 26.36
CA ALA A 162 12.82 -16.39 26.28
C ALA A 162 12.07 -17.52 25.55
N ALA A 163 12.79 -18.25 24.70
CA ALA A 163 12.26 -19.27 23.80
C ALA A 163 11.77 -20.51 24.57
N ASP A 164 10.55 -20.45 25.10
CA ASP A 164 9.88 -21.56 25.79
C ASP A 164 9.03 -22.39 24.82
N TYR A 165 9.66 -23.02 23.83
CA TYR A 165 8.98 -23.93 22.89
C TYR A 165 8.55 -25.27 23.54
N ASN A 166 8.74 -25.44 24.85
CA ASN A 166 8.62 -26.77 25.48
C ASN A 166 7.96 -26.78 26.87
N GLN A 167 7.30 -25.71 27.28
CA GLN A 167 6.53 -25.73 28.54
C GLN A 167 5.18 -26.42 28.37
N GLN A 168 4.50 -26.27 27.21
CA GLN A 168 3.29 -27.05 26.93
C GLN A 168 3.58 -28.54 26.73
N ALA A 169 4.73 -28.91 26.16
CA ALA A 169 5.11 -30.32 25.97
C ALA A 169 5.47 -31.01 27.29
N ALA A 170 6.15 -30.32 28.21
CA ALA A 170 6.42 -30.85 29.55
C ALA A 170 5.12 -31.00 30.38
N ARG A 171 4.15 -30.10 30.21
CA ARG A 171 2.78 -30.27 30.75
C ARG A 171 2.05 -31.44 30.11
N ALA A 172 2.16 -31.61 28.79
CA ALA A 172 1.54 -32.73 28.06
C ALA A 172 2.17 -34.10 28.42
N ALA A 173 3.44 -34.13 28.83
CA ALA A 173 4.07 -35.35 29.33
C ALA A 173 3.45 -35.86 30.65
N GLY A 174 2.85 -34.97 31.45
CA GLY A 174 2.08 -35.34 32.64
C GLY A 174 0.71 -35.97 32.35
N TYR A 175 0.23 -35.89 31.09
CA TYR A 175 -1.04 -36.50 30.66
C TYR A 175 -0.89 -37.96 30.22
N TYR A 176 0.34 -38.48 30.11
CA TYR A 176 0.60 -39.89 29.80
C TYR A 176 1.44 -40.53 30.92
N ASP A 177 0.76 -40.95 31.98
CA ASP A 177 1.30 -41.90 32.95
C ASP A 177 1.30 -43.31 32.29
N PRO A 178 2.44 -44.03 32.19
CA PRO A 178 2.49 -45.38 31.61
C PRO A 178 1.69 -46.43 32.42
N ALA A 179 1.16 -46.09 33.59
CA ALA A 179 0.24 -46.92 34.37
C ALA A 179 -1.23 -46.48 34.16
N ILE A 180 -1.69 -46.34 32.92
CA ILE A 180 -3.12 -46.13 32.66
C ILE A 180 -3.87 -47.42 32.99
N SER A 181 -4.47 -47.44 34.19
CA SER A 181 -5.58 -48.32 34.55
C SER A 181 -6.56 -48.40 33.37
N SER A 182 -7.02 -49.61 33.06
CA SER A 182 -7.87 -50.00 31.93
C SER A 182 -9.28 -49.38 31.91
N MET A 183 -9.41 -48.06 32.07
CA MET A 183 -10.64 -47.34 31.80
C MET A 183 -10.65 -46.97 30.32
N ALA A 184 -11.75 -47.31 29.65
CA ALA A 184 -12.00 -46.94 28.27
C ALA A 184 -11.92 -45.41 28.14
N GLN A 185 -10.78 -44.94 27.66
CA GLN A 185 -10.49 -43.55 27.42
C GLN A 185 -11.18 -43.19 26.09
N ASP A 186 -12.43 -42.76 26.18
CA ASP A 186 -13.16 -42.19 25.04
C ASP A 186 -12.53 -40.82 24.72
N LEU A 187 -11.40 -40.87 24.00
CA LEU A 187 -10.79 -39.71 23.38
C LEU A 187 -11.82 -39.06 22.43
N PRO A 188 -11.76 -37.74 22.20
CA PRO A 188 -12.68 -37.03 21.31
C PRO A 188 -12.50 -37.40 19.82
N TYR A 189 -11.56 -38.30 19.52
CA TYR A 189 -11.25 -38.81 18.19
C TYR A 189 -11.41 -40.33 18.17
N PRO A 190 -11.64 -40.94 17.00
CA PRO A 190 -11.74 -42.40 16.87
C PRO A 190 -10.54 -43.11 17.51
N SER A 191 -10.78 -44.12 18.34
CA SER A 191 -9.69 -44.88 18.96
C SER A 191 -8.92 -45.69 17.91
N ASP A 192 -7.62 -45.88 18.11
CA ASP A 192 -6.77 -46.68 17.21
C ASP A 192 -7.34 -48.09 16.98
N ARG A 193 -7.90 -48.69 18.03
CA ARG A 193 -8.61 -49.95 17.93
C ARG A 193 -9.81 -49.88 16.98
N LEU A 194 -10.62 -48.82 17.07
CA LEU A 194 -11.78 -48.64 16.18
C LEU A 194 -11.34 -48.34 14.74
N MET A 195 -10.23 -47.65 14.53
CA MET A 195 -9.65 -47.43 13.20
C MET A 195 -9.17 -48.74 12.57
N ARG A 196 -8.46 -49.59 13.33
CA ARG A 196 -8.00 -50.92 12.88
C ARG A 196 -9.13 -51.93 12.69
N GLN A 197 -10.22 -51.80 13.44
CA GLN A 197 -11.40 -52.65 13.28
C GLN A 197 -12.38 -52.11 12.22
N GLY A 198 -12.16 -50.91 11.72
CA GLY A 198 -13.00 -50.27 10.71
C GLY A 198 -12.95 -51.01 9.39
N ILE A 199 -14.07 -50.95 8.65
CA ILE A 199 -14.24 -51.59 7.34
C ILE A 199 -13.13 -51.17 6.37
N LEU A 200 -12.71 -49.91 6.41
CA LEU A 200 -11.64 -49.38 5.57
C LEU A 200 -10.29 -50.07 5.82
N TYR A 201 -9.94 -50.36 7.07
CA TYR A 201 -8.71 -51.09 7.38
C TYR A 201 -8.81 -52.55 6.97
N ALA A 202 -9.98 -53.18 7.18
CA ALA A 202 -10.22 -54.56 6.77
C ALA A 202 -10.11 -54.73 5.24
N ASP A 203 -10.59 -53.75 4.47
CA ASP A 203 -10.51 -53.73 3.01
C ASP A 203 -9.06 -53.51 2.52
N ALA A 204 -8.36 -52.53 3.09
CA ALA A 204 -6.94 -52.29 2.78
C ALA A 204 -6.02 -53.47 3.15
N ALA A 205 -6.31 -54.14 4.27
CA ALA A 205 -5.59 -55.34 4.68
C ALA A 205 -5.94 -56.56 3.81
N ALA A 206 -7.15 -56.63 3.24
CA ALA A 206 -7.56 -57.67 2.30
C ALA A 206 -6.91 -57.51 0.92
N ASP A 207 -6.69 -56.27 0.47
CA ASP A 207 -5.94 -55.93 -0.75
C ASP A 207 -4.41 -56.04 -0.59
N GLY A 208 -3.92 -56.54 0.55
CA GLY A 208 -2.50 -56.88 0.76
C GLY A 208 -1.58 -55.68 1.04
N VAL A 209 -2.13 -54.48 1.23
CA VAL A 209 -1.35 -53.31 1.66
C VAL A 209 -1.42 -53.22 3.17
N GLN A 210 -0.52 -53.91 3.87
CA GLN A 210 -0.36 -53.71 5.31
C GLN A 210 0.33 -52.36 5.58
N PRO A 211 -0.28 -51.42 6.32
CA PRO A 211 0.46 -50.33 6.92
C PRO A 211 1.19 -50.87 8.17
N GLU A 212 2.50 -51.07 8.03
CA GLU A 212 3.43 -51.41 9.12
C GLU A 212 3.34 -50.39 10.27
N PRO A 213 3.29 -50.84 11.54
CA PRO A 213 3.29 -49.93 12.67
C PRO A 213 4.73 -49.53 13.02
N GLY A 214 5.03 -48.25 12.87
CA GLY A 214 6.15 -47.62 13.57
C GLY A 214 7.49 -47.67 12.85
N GLN A 215 7.62 -46.90 11.78
CA GLN A 215 8.86 -46.20 11.48
C GLN A 215 8.53 -44.78 11.06
N GLY A 216 9.00 -43.83 11.86
CA GLY A 216 8.99 -42.42 11.50
C GLY A 216 9.87 -42.22 10.28
N SER A 217 9.25 -42.05 9.13
CA SER A 217 9.85 -41.44 7.97
C SER A 217 8.78 -40.58 7.31
N ALA A 218 8.97 -39.27 7.41
CA ALA A 218 8.21 -38.28 6.67
C ALA A 218 8.17 -38.69 5.18
N PRO A 219 7.01 -38.62 4.51
CA PRO A 219 6.98 -38.84 3.07
C PRO A 219 7.69 -37.68 2.39
N THR A 220 8.91 -37.94 1.92
CA THR A 220 9.57 -37.16 0.87
C THR A 220 8.72 -37.28 -0.38
N HIS A 221 8.04 -36.19 -0.72
CA HIS A 221 7.29 -36.05 -1.96
C HIS A 221 8.29 -35.92 -3.11
N ASP A 222 8.55 -37.02 -3.82
CA ASP A 222 9.26 -36.99 -5.09
C ASP A 222 8.23 -36.71 -6.19
N THR A 223 8.31 -35.51 -6.75
CA THR A 223 7.50 -35.02 -7.85
C THR A 223 8.07 -35.56 -9.15
N THR A 224 7.44 -36.59 -9.72
CA THR A 224 7.55 -36.86 -11.15
C THR A 224 6.16 -36.97 -11.78
N GLU A 225 5.90 -35.95 -12.59
CA GLU A 225 4.76 -35.71 -13.44
C GLU A 225 4.65 -36.75 -14.56
N ALA A 226 3.43 -37.17 -14.88
CA ALA A 226 3.06 -37.63 -16.22
C ALA A 226 1.59 -37.29 -16.50
N SER A 227 1.45 -36.33 -17.40
CA SER A 227 0.29 -35.74 -18.08
C SER A 227 -0.91 -36.64 -18.39
N THR A 228 -2.10 -36.04 -18.33
CA THR A 228 -3.15 -35.86 -19.40
C THR A 228 -4.49 -35.57 -18.70
N ALA A 229 -5.35 -34.61 -19.07
CA ALA A 229 -5.49 -33.77 -20.25
C ALA A 229 -6.14 -32.42 -19.86
N HIS A 230 -5.83 -31.41 -20.67
CA HIS A 230 -6.18 -30.00 -20.58
C HIS A 230 -7.20 -29.71 -21.70
N GLU A 231 -8.29 -28.98 -21.40
CA GLU A 231 -9.07 -28.24 -22.40
C GLU A 231 -9.34 -26.81 -21.91
N PRO A 232 -9.44 -25.83 -22.84
CA PRO A 232 -8.88 -24.51 -22.64
C PRO A 232 -9.92 -23.47 -22.19
N VAL A 233 -9.48 -22.53 -21.35
CA VAL A 233 -10.19 -21.28 -21.04
C VAL A 233 -9.43 -20.14 -21.75
N PRO A 234 -10.11 -19.23 -22.46
CA PRO A 234 -9.46 -18.26 -23.34
C PRO A 234 -8.66 -17.20 -22.60
N GLU A 235 -7.44 -16.97 -23.10
CA GLU A 235 -6.58 -15.82 -22.82
C GLU A 235 -7.24 -14.52 -23.27
N ALA A 236 -7.66 -13.71 -22.30
CA ALA A 236 -7.72 -12.27 -22.42
C ALA A 236 -7.67 -11.71 -21.00
N LEU A 237 -6.60 -10.99 -20.66
CA LEU A 237 -6.46 -9.97 -19.59
C LEU A 237 -5.00 -9.83 -19.08
N ASP A 238 -3.99 -10.28 -19.83
CA ASP A 238 -2.59 -9.92 -19.58
C ASP A 238 -2.18 -8.69 -20.43
N ALA A 239 -2.93 -7.59 -20.25
CA ALA A 239 -2.73 -6.33 -20.97
C ALA A 239 -2.70 -5.12 -20.02
N PHE A 240 -2.04 -5.24 -18.87
CA PHE A 240 -1.81 -4.13 -17.93
C PHE A 240 -0.35 -3.98 -17.50
N ALA A 241 0.59 -4.47 -18.33
CA ALA A 241 2.00 -4.09 -18.21
C ALA A 241 2.33 -3.07 -19.31
N MET A 242 2.90 -1.93 -18.88
CA MET A 242 3.44 -0.80 -19.67
C MET A 242 2.45 0.31 -20.05
N ASP A 243 2.51 1.40 -19.29
CA ASP A 243 2.87 2.72 -19.83
C ASP A 243 3.32 3.63 -18.65
N ASP A 244 4.57 3.45 -18.23
CA ASP A 244 5.28 4.37 -17.31
C ASP A 244 6.01 5.49 -18.11
N ASP A 245 5.69 5.68 -19.39
CA ASP A 245 6.35 6.65 -20.27
C ASP A 245 5.57 7.98 -20.48
N ASP A 246 4.47 8.20 -19.75
CA ASP A 246 3.84 9.53 -19.64
C ASP A 246 4.57 10.39 -18.58
N ALA A 247 5.88 10.50 -18.75
CA ALA A 247 6.68 11.57 -18.19
C ALA A 247 6.19 12.89 -18.78
N PHE A 248 5.44 13.63 -17.97
CA PHE A 248 5.03 15.01 -18.21
C PHE A 248 6.25 15.90 -18.45
N ASP A 249 6.67 15.98 -19.72
CA ASP A 249 7.66 16.93 -20.20
C ASP A 249 6.97 18.29 -20.42
N LEU A 250 6.79 19.03 -19.31
CA LEU A 250 6.30 20.41 -19.30
C LEU A 250 7.47 21.40 -19.23
N ASP A 251 8.48 21.21 -20.06
CA ASP A 251 9.47 22.26 -20.35
C ASP A 251 9.06 23.00 -21.62
N LEU A 252 8.05 23.87 -21.46
CA LEU A 252 7.71 24.91 -22.44
C LEU A 252 8.09 26.28 -21.86
N ASN A 253 9.39 26.58 -21.95
CA ASN A 253 9.91 27.93 -22.13
C ASN A 253 11.22 27.80 -22.94
N PRO A 254 11.44 28.69 -23.92
CA PRO A 254 11.85 30.06 -23.59
C PRO A 254 10.89 31.17 -23.99
#